data_AF-A0A7Y9FQG6-F1
#
_entry.id   AF-A0A7Y9FQG6-F1
#
_cell.length_a   1.000
_cell.length_b   1.000
_cell.length_c   1.000
_cell.angle_alpha   90.00
_cell.angle_beta   90.00
_cell.angle_gamma   90.00
#
_symmetry.space_group_name_H-M   'P 1'
#
loop_
_entity.id
_entity.type
_entity.pdbx_description
1 polymer ?
#
loop_
_entity_poly.entity_id
_entity_poly.type
_entity_poly.pdbx_seq_one_letter_code
_entity_poly.pdbx_strand_id
1 'polypeptide(L)'
;MRMALGPAAHGLIARDLTVIEIDSAYETILGLPREAIVGRNVLATLADADRSAAERQLRRILDTGEPRFFTQRHLRPDAQALWVNLHVSRIGVGDDLRLAVTCQPLREQTTSPSSVEAQWRMARLLLSAIRSGKQSFGSALIGNPATEILLSAYVAEAEAKAIQGREIADRIAVDWLLARRWLLALGNAGFVELERPGPIMEDTPIRLSPQALTMLEAIFGSLVAVAQGAPVDA
;
A
#
# COMPACT_ATOMS: atom_id res chain seq x y z
N MET A 1 -0.40 7.71 17.30
CA MET A 1 -1.87 7.78 17.49
C MET A 1 -2.45 8.63 16.37
N ARG A 2 -3.11 8.04 15.36
CA ARG A 2 -3.63 8.77 14.19
C ARG A 2 -4.97 9.41 14.56
N MET A 3 -5.01 10.73 14.65
CA MET A 3 -6.26 11.48 14.88
C MET A 3 -7.14 11.41 13.63
N ALA A 4 -8.34 10.83 13.76
CA ALA A 4 -9.38 10.90 12.75
C ALA A 4 -9.83 12.36 12.55
N LEU A 5 -10.00 12.78 11.29
CA LEU A 5 -10.32 14.16 10.91
C LEU A 5 -11.83 14.46 10.82
N GLY A 6 -12.63 13.56 11.36
CA GLY A 6 -14.09 13.65 11.36
C GLY A 6 -14.69 12.30 11.73
N PRO A 7 -16.00 12.26 12.03
CA PRO A 7 -16.70 11.00 12.26
C PRO A 7 -16.60 10.11 11.01
N ALA A 8 -16.56 8.80 11.22
CA ALA A 8 -16.77 7.86 10.12
C ALA A 8 -18.18 8.04 9.57
N ALA A 9 -18.31 8.04 8.25
CA ALA A 9 -19.59 8.10 7.55
C ALA A 9 -20.06 6.71 7.15
N HIS A 10 -21.37 6.51 7.15
CA HIS A 10 -22.01 5.23 6.87
C HIS A 10 -22.99 5.35 5.73
N GLY A 11 -23.02 4.35 4.87
CA GLY A 11 -23.91 4.33 3.73
C GLY A 11 -24.35 2.93 3.35
N LEU A 12 -25.47 2.87 2.65
CA LEU A 12 -26.05 1.66 2.09
C LEU A 12 -26.12 1.80 0.57
N ILE A 13 -25.68 0.75 -0.12
CA ILE A 13 -25.66 0.68 -1.57
C ILE A 13 -26.42 -0.56 -2.01
N ALA A 14 -27.31 -0.40 -2.98
CA ALA A 14 -28.05 -1.49 -3.61
C ALA A 14 -27.14 -2.39 -4.48
N ARG A 15 -27.66 -3.55 -4.87
CA ARG A 15 -26.95 -4.51 -5.72
C ARG A 15 -26.53 -3.95 -7.08
N ASP A 16 -27.29 -3.01 -7.62
CA ASP A 16 -27.01 -2.29 -8.88
C ASP A 16 -26.03 -1.11 -8.70
N LEU A 17 -25.45 -0.99 -7.51
CA LEU A 17 -24.54 0.08 -7.09
C LEU A 17 -25.20 1.45 -6.92
N THR A 18 -26.54 1.51 -6.85
CA THR A 18 -27.28 2.72 -6.49
C THR A 18 -27.16 3.01 -4.99
N VAL A 19 -26.83 4.24 -4.61
CA VAL A 19 -26.77 4.66 -3.21
C VAL A 19 -28.20 4.77 -2.65
N ILE A 20 -28.51 4.00 -1.62
CA ILE A 20 -29.81 3.98 -0.96
C ILE A 20 -29.86 5.06 0.12
N GLU A 21 -28.82 5.14 0.94
CA GLU A 21 -28.78 5.99 2.12
C GLU A 21 -27.33 6.31 2.51
N ILE A 22 -27.13 7.48 3.11
CA ILE A 22 -25.89 7.94 3.72
C ILE A 22 -26.21 8.70 5.01
N ASP A 23 -25.32 8.70 6.00
CA ASP A 23 -25.42 9.62 7.13
C ASP A 23 -24.93 11.04 6.76
N SER A 24 -25.12 12.00 7.67
CA SER A 24 -24.73 13.41 7.47
C SER A 24 -23.21 13.60 7.37
N ALA A 25 -22.41 12.65 7.84
CA ALA A 25 -20.96 12.72 7.73
C ALA A 25 -20.50 12.61 6.26
N TYR A 26 -21.24 11.91 5.40
CA TYR A 26 -20.92 11.84 3.97
C TYR A 26 -21.00 13.21 3.26
N GLU A 27 -21.94 14.08 3.66
CA GLU A 27 -22.06 15.42 3.06
C GLU A 27 -20.82 16.27 3.36
N THR A 28 -20.31 16.14 4.59
CA THR A 28 -19.09 16.82 5.02
C THR A 28 -17.85 16.25 4.31
N ILE A 29 -17.78 14.92 4.16
CA ILE A 29 -16.65 14.25 3.50
C ILE A 29 -16.59 14.62 2.01
N LEU A 30 -17.70 14.44 1.28
CA LEU A 30 -17.74 14.58 -0.18
C LEU A 30 -17.99 16.03 -0.65
N GLY A 31 -18.42 16.93 0.24
CA GLY A 31 -18.81 18.29 -0.14
C GLY A 31 -20.03 18.32 -1.06
N LEU A 32 -20.86 17.28 -1.01
CA LEU A 32 -22.05 17.10 -1.83
C LEU A 32 -23.27 16.91 -0.93
N PRO A 33 -24.41 17.56 -1.21
CA PRO A 33 -25.62 17.34 -0.44
C PRO A 33 -26.18 15.94 -0.68
N ARG A 34 -26.90 15.38 0.30
CA ARG A 34 -27.48 14.02 0.24
C ARG A 34 -28.26 13.77 -1.04
N GLU A 35 -29.05 14.75 -1.49
CA GLU A 35 -29.90 14.65 -2.68
C GLU A 35 -29.08 14.53 -3.99
N ALA A 36 -27.81 14.93 -3.96
CA ALA A 36 -26.89 14.75 -5.08
C ALA A 36 -26.24 13.36 -5.09
N ILE A 37 -26.35 12.58 -4.01
CA ILE A 37 -25.68 11.27 -3.87
C ILE A 37 -26.71 10.14 -3.87
N VAL A 38 -27.75 10.25 -3.05
CA VAL A 38 -28.79 9.22 -2.91
C VAL A 38 -29.58 9.07 -4.22
N GLY A 39 -29.87 7.82 -4.59
CA GLY A 39 -30.52 7.47 -5.85
C GLY A 39 -29.58 7.48 -7.07
N ARG A 40 -28.29 7.81 -6.89
CA ARG A 40 -27.29 7.77 -7.97
C ARG A 40 -26.38 6.56 -7.84
N ASN A 41 -25.74 6.21 -8.95
CA ASN A 41 -24.71 5.20 -8.95
C ASN A 41 -23.48 5.70 -8.16
N VAL A 42 -23.00 4.92 -7.18
CA VAL A 42 -21.89 5.31 -6.31
C VAL A 42 -20.60 5.64 -7.08
N LEU A 43 -20.40 5.03 -8.25
CA LEU A 43 -19.22 5.26 -9.10
C LEU A 43 -19.16 6.68 -9.67
N ALA A 44 -20.29 7.39 -9.72
CA ALA A 44 -20.34 8.79 -10.16
C ALA A 44 -19.53 9.72 -9.25
N THR A 45 -19.28 9.32 -8.00
CA THR A 45 -18.45 10.06 -7.03
C THR A 45 -16.93 9.86 -7.24
N LEU A 46 -16.54 9.02 -8.21
CA LEU A 46 -15.15 8.65 -8.47
C LEU A 46 -14.63 9.25 -9.77
N ALA A 47 -13.31 9.39 -9.86
CA ALA A 47 -12.62 9.73 -11.10
C ALA A 47 -12.79 8.62 -12.14
N ASP A 48 -12.91 9.00 -13.42
CA ASP A 48 -13.18 8.06 -14.52
C ASP A 48 -12.20 6.89 -14.58
N ALA A 49 -10.91 7.16 -14.35
CA ALA A 49 -9.85 6.15 -14.34
C ALA A 49 -10.04 5.09 -13.23
N ASP A 50 -10.73 5.43 -12.14
CA ASP A 50 -10.89 4.57 -10.95
C ASP A 50 -12.20 3.77 -10.99
N ARG A 51 -13.19 4.20 -11.78
CA ARG A 51 -14.55 3.61 -11.82
C ARG A 51 -14.55 2.12 -12.15
N SER A 52 -13.81 1.70 -13.17
CA SER A 52 -13.76 0.29 -13.60
C SER A 52 -13.16 -0.63 -12.53
N ALA A 53 -12.17 -0.14 -11.77
CA ALA A 53 -11.55 -0.93 -10.71
C ALA A 53 -12.47 -1.03 -9.49
N ALA A 54 -13.07 0.09 -9.09
CA ALA A 54 -14.04 0.15 -7.99
C ALA A 54 -15.25 -0.75 -8.26
N GLU A 55 -15.80 -0.71 -9.48
CA GLU A 55 -16.94 -1.55 -9.87
C GLU A 55 -16.63 -3.04 -9.72
N ARG A 56 -15.49 -3.51 -10.26
CA ARG A 56 -15.07 -4.91 -10.11
C ARG A 56 -14.94 -5.32 -8.66
N GLN A 57 -14.46 -4.41 -7.82
CA GLN A 57 -14.28 -4.66 -6.40
C GLN A 57 -15.60 -4.76 -5.65
N LEU A 58 -16.54 -3.84 -5.86
CA LEU A 58 -17.87 -3.87 -5.24
C LEU A 58 -18.67 -5.09 -5.68
N ARG A 59 -18.62 -5.43 -6.98
CA ARG A 59 -19.25 -6.64 -7.52
C ARG A 59 -18.67 -7.90 -6.89
N ARG A 60 -17.35 -7.99 -6.73
CA ARG A 60 -16.73 -9.12 -6.03
C ARG A 60 -17.23 -9.27 -4.59
N ILE A 61 -17.40 -8.18 -3.85
CA ILE A 61 -17.94 -8.24 -2.47
C ILE A 61 -19.40 -8.70 -2.48
N LEU A 62 -20.20 -8.23 -3.44
CA LEU A 62 -21.58 -8.71 -3.64
C LEU A 62 -21.63 -10.21 -3.97
N ASP A 63 -20.71 -10.70 -4.79
CA ASP A 63 -20.68 -12.10 -5.23
C ASP A 63 -20.17 -13.04 -4.13
N THR A 64 -19.01 -12.72 -3.53
CA THR A 64 -18.35 -13.61 -2.55
C THR A 64 -18.88 -13.43 -1.13
N GLY A 65 -19.37 -12.24 -0.80
CA GLY A 65 -19.72 -11.86 0.57
C GLY A 65 -18.53 -11.56 1.47
N GLU A 66 -17.30 -11.67 0.96
CA GLU A 66 -16.09 -11.37 1.74
C GLU A 66 -15.96 -9.85 1.92
N PRO A 67 -15.97 -9.33 3.16
CA PRO A 67 -15.78 -7.91 3.39
C PRO A 67 -14.38 -7.48 2.99
N ARG A 68 -14.24 -6.23 2.53
CA ARG A 68 -12.95 -5.66 2.13
C ARG A 68 -12.69 -4.32 2.77
N PHE A 69 -11.42 -4.11 3.05
CA PHE A 69 -10.84 -2.84 3.47
C PHE A 69 -9.92 -2.34 2.37
N PHE A 70 -10.12 -1.10 1.92
CA PHE A 70 -9.31 -0.52 0.85
C PHE A 70 -9.39 1.00 0.85
N THR A 71 -8.39 1.62 0.25
CA THR A 71 -8.32 3.07 0.09
C THR A 71 -8.81 3.45 -1.30
N GLN A 72 -9.69 4.44 -1.38
CA GLN A 72 -10.29 4.90 -2.63
C GLN A 72 -10.24 6.42 -2.73
N ARG A 73 -10.11 6.91 -3.96
CA ARG A 73 -10.13 8.34 -4.26
C ARG A 73 -11.52 8.75 -4.75
N HIS A 74 -12.10 9.74 -4.09
CA HIS A 74 -13.33 10.42 -4.50
C HIS A 74 -13.00 11.79 -5.10
N LEU A 75 -13.82 12.24 -6.05
CA LEU A 75 -13.74 13.59 -6.58
C LEU A 75 -14.76 14.47 -5.87
N ARG A 76 -14.26 15.58 -5.32
CA ARG A 76 -15.11 16.65 -4.79
C ARG A 76 -15.53 17.61 -5.92
N PRO A 77 -16.61 18.40 -5.73
CA PRO A 77 -17.08 19.38 -6.72
C PRO A 77 -16.04 20.44 -7.13
N ASP A 78 -15.09 20.75 -6.26
CA ASP A 78 -13.97 21.66 -6.50
C ASP A 78 -12.82 21.04 -7.32
N ALA A 79 -13.06 19.85 -7.90
CA ALA A 79 -12.10 19.03 -8.62
C ALA A 79 -10.91 18.52 -7.77
N GLN A 80 -10.96 18.66 -6.45
CA GLN A 80 -9.96 18.07 -5.57
C GLN A 80 -10.24 16.59 -5.31
N ALA A 81 -9.17 15.82 -5.23
CA ALA A 81 -9.23 14.42 -4.86
C ALA A 81 -9.23 14.27 -3.34
N LEU A 82 -10.26 13.61 -2.80
CA LEU A 82 -10.29 13.17 -1.42
C LEU A 82 -10.01 11.67 -1.35
N TRP A 83 -9.02 11.29 -0.54
CA TRP A 83 -8.79 9.88 -0.23
C TRP A 83 -9.58 9.46 1.00
N VAL A 84 -10.18 8.28 0.93
CA VAL A 84 -10.97 7.71 2.01
C VAL A 84 -10.59 6.25 2.22
N ASN A 85 -10.62 5.81 3.48
CA ASN A 85 -10.61 4.39 3.80
C ASN A 85 -12.04 3.88 3.79
N LEU A 86 -12.26 2.80 3.06
CA LEU A 86 -13.54 2.12 2.96
C LEU A 86 -13.44 0.76 3.62
N HIS A 87 -14.38 0.48 4.52
CA HIS A 87 -14.76 -0.87 4.88
C HIS A 87 -16.11 -1.17 4.23
N VAL A 88 -16.16 -2.19 3.39
CA VAL A 88 -17.37 -2.57 2.65
C VAL A 88 -17.68 -4.03 2.93
N SER A 89 -18.90 -4.28 3.41
CA SER A 89 -19.41 -5.61 3.69
C SER A 89 -20.77 -5.83 3.02
N ARG A 90 -21.07 -7.08 2.69
CA ARG A 90 -22.38 -7.48 2.17
C ARG A 90 -23.35 -7.73 3.32
N ILE A 91 -24.57 -7.21 3.20
CA ILE A 91 -25.68 -7.45 4.13
C ILE A 91 -26.93 -7.87 3.36
N GLY A 92 -27.88 -8.50 4.05
CA GLY A 92 -29.11 -9.01 3.44
C GLY A 92 -28.93 -10.39 2.78
N VAL A 93 -30.02 -10.90 2.19
CA VAL A 93 -30.09 -12.20 1.51
C VAL A 93 -31.01 -12.11 0.29
N GLY A 94 -30.79 -12.96 -0.71
CA GLY A 94 -31.63 -13.02 -1.91
C GLY A 94 -31.64 -11.70 -2.70
N ASP A 95 -32.82 -11.21 -3.04
CA ASP A 95 -32.97 -9.96 -3.81
C ASP A 95 -32.74 -8.69 -2.97
N ASP A 96 -32.68 -8.81 -1.63
CA ASP A 96 -32.46 -7.69 -0.70
C ASP A 96 -30.96 -7.46 -0.38
N LEU A 97 -30.06 -8.04 -1.18
CA LEU A 97 -28.61 -7.90 -1.03
C LEU A 97 -28.15 -6.46 -1.21
N ARG A 98 -27.41 -5.95 -0.22
CA ARG A 98 -26.88 -4.58 -0.16
C ARG A 98 -25.44 -4.59 0.31
N LEU A 99 -24.74 -3.49 0.05
CA LEU A 99 -23.44 -3.22 0.64
C LEU A 99 -23.61 -2.19 1.76
N ALA A 100 -23.08 -2.51 2.94
CA ALA A 100 -22.83 -1.56 4.00
C ALA A 100 -21.43 -0.98 3.84
N VAL A 101 -21.32 0.34 3.88
CA VAL A 101 -20.05 1.06 3.69
C VAL A 101 -19.78 1.91 4.90
N THR A 102 -18.62 1.73 5.53
CA THR A 102 -18.03 2.70 6.44
C THR A 102 -16.92 3.44 5.69
N CYS A 103 -17.03 4.75 5.63
CA CYS A 103 -16.11 5.66 4.96
C CYS A 103 -15.43 6.54 6.00
N GLN A 104 -14.11 6.54 6.01
CA GLN A 104 -13.33 7.39 6.90
C GLN A 104 -12.44 8.31 6.07
N PRO A 105 -12.59 9.64 6.21
CA PRO A 105 -11.78 10.58 5.44
C PRO A 105 -10.33 10.48 5.89
N LEU A 106 -9.43 10.37 4.92
CA LEU A 106 -8.03 10.64 5.12
C LEU A 106 -7.81 12.15 4.91
N ARG A 107 -6.82 12.73 5.61
CA ARG A 107 -6.50 14.17 5.52
C ARG A 107 -6.43 14.62 4.06
N GLU A 108 -6.98 15.81 3.77
CA GLU A 108 -6.80 16.49 2.49
C GLU A 108 -5.35 16.34 2.04
N GLN A 109 -5.18 15.68 0.90
CA GLN A 109 -3.88 15.56 0.29
C GLN A 109 -3.51 16.92 -0.27
N THR A 110 -2.69 17.65 0.47
CA THR A 110 -1.64 18.44 -0.18
C THR A 110 -0.47 17.55 -0.63
N THR A 111 -0.57 16.22 -0.55
CA THR A 111 0.57 15.32 -0.74
C THR A 111 0.09 13.89 -0.95
N SER A 112 0.45 13.30 -2.09
CA SER A 112 1.16 12.00 -2.22
C SER A 112 0.59 10.75 -1.50
N PRO A 113 0.83 9.51 -2.02
CA PRO A 113 0.50 8.30 -1.26
C PRO A 113 1.16 8.40 0.12
N SER A 114 0.56 7.81 1.17
CA SER A 114 1.16 7.88 2.51
C SER A 114 2.65 7.60 2.38
N SER A 115 3.53 8.42 2.98
CA SER A 115 4.98 8.32 2.74
C SER A 115 5.41 6.86 2.70
N VAL A 116 4.97 6.07 3.68
CA VAL A 116 5.24 4.62 3.78
C VAL A 116 4.72 3.80 2.59
N GLU A 117 3.49 3.99 2.12
CA GLU A 117 2.96 3.26 0.96
C GLU A 117 3.62 3.69 -0.35
N ALA A 118 3.91 4.99 -0.51
CA ALA A 118 4.65 5.51 -1.65
C ALA A 118 6.08 4.94 -1.68
N GLN A 119 6.74 4.95 -0.51
CA GLN A 119 8.09 4.43 -0.31
C GLN A 119 8.14 2.91 -0.51
N TRP A 120 7.16 2.16 0.01
CA TRP A 120 7.00 0.72 -0.22
C TRP A 120 6.80 0.41 -1.72
N ARG A 121 5.93 1.17 -2.40
CA ARG A 121 5.72 1.00 -3.84
C ARG A 121 6.99 1.28 -4.63
N MET A 122 7.75 2.31 -4.24
CA MET A 122 9.04 2.64 -4.84
C MET A 122 10.07 1.51 -4.60
N ALA A 123 10.17 0.99 -3.39
CA ALA A 123 11.05 -0.14 -3.07
C ALA A 123 10.72 -1.39 -3.91
N ARG A 124 9.44 -1.69 -4.08
CA ARG A 124 8.97 -2.79 -4.96
C ARG A 124 9.28 -2.54 -6.43
N LEU A 125 9.12 -1.32 -6.91
CA LEU A 125 9.47 -0.94 -8.28
C LEU A 125 10.97 -1.16 -8.54
N LEU A 126 11.83 -0.72 -7.62
CA LEU A 126 13.28 -0.91 -7.72
C LEU A 126 13.67 -2.40 -7.69
N LEU A 127 13.11 -3.19 -6.77
CA LEU A 127 13.33 -4.64 -6.76
C LEU A 127 12.89 -5.29 -8.08
N SER A 128 11.74 -4.89 -8.62
CA SER A 128 11.25 -5.39 -9.90
C SER A 128 12.17 -5.02 -11.06
N ALA A 129 12.70 -3.79 -11.07
CA ALA A 129 13.65 -3.33 -12.07
C ALA A 129 14.99 -4.10 -11.99
N ILE A 130 15.53 -4.30 -10.78
CA ILE A 130 16.75 -5.09 -10.57
C ILE A 130 16.55 -6.53 -11.05
N ARG A 131 15.45 -7.19 -10.66
CA ARG A 131 15.16 -8.57 -11.10
C ARG A 131 15.01 -8.67 -12.62
N SER A 132 14.27 -7.76 -13.23
CA SER A 132 14.08 -7.73 -14.69
C SER A 132 15.40 -7.47 -15.42
N GLY A 133 16.25 -6.61 -14.85
CA GLY A 133 17.59 -6.36 -15.38
C GLY A 133 18.51 -7.57 -15.23
N LYS A 134 18.49 -8.28 -14.11
CA LYS A 134 19.24 -9.54 -13.94
C LYS A 134 18.82 -10.60 -14.96
N GLN A 135 17.52 -10.72 -15.24
CA GLN A 135 17.01 -11.63 -16.26
C GLN A 135 17.46 -11.24 -17.68
N SER A 136 17.51 -9.95 -17.97
CA SER A 136 17.86 -9.44 -19.30
C SER A 136 19.36 -9.40 -19.58
N PHE A 137 20.15 -8.98 -18.59
CA PHE A 137 21.57 -8.65 -18.75
C PHE A 137 22.51 -9.55 -17.94
N GLY A 138 21.96 -10.43 -17.09
CA GLY A 138 22.72 -11.32 -16.22
C GLY A 138 23.05 -10.71 -14.86
N SER A 139 23.15 -11.59 -13.85
CA SER A 139 23.35 -11.23 -12.44
C SER A 139 24.71 -10.58 -12.14
N ALA A 140 25.68 -10.67 -13.05
CA ALA A 140 27.00 -10.06 -12.89
C ALA A 140 27.00 -8.55 -13.24
N LEU A 141 26.04 -8.09 -14.05
CA LEU A 141 25.96 -6.71 -14.52
C LEU A 141 24.91 -5.88 -13.78
N ILE A 142 23.87 -6.54 -13.26
CA ILE A 142 22.74 -5.87 -12.60
C ILE A 142 22.62 -6.30 -11.14
N GLY A 143 22.51 -5.30 -10.28
CA GLY A 143 22.23 -5.47 -8.87
C GLY A 143 23.49 -5.61 -8.02
N ASN A 144 23.27 -5.59 -6.71
CA ASN A 144 24.27 -5.85 -5.69
C ASN A 144 23.54 -6.61 -4.58
N PRO A 145 24.03 -7.80 -4.16
CA PRO A 145 23.37 -8.58 -3.13
C PRO A 145 23.08 -7.79 -1.85
N ALA A 146 24.00 -6.90 -1.41
CA ALA A 146 23.77 -6.06 -0.23
C ALA A 146 22.55 -5.16 -0.39
N THR A 147 22.44 -4.48 -1.55
CA THR A 147 21.31 -3.61 -1.87
C THR A 147 20.01 -4.40 -1.92
N GLU A 148 20.02 -5.56 -2.58
CA GLU A 148 18.81 -6.39 -2.71
C GLU A 148 18.35 -7.01 -1.39
N ILE A 149 19.28 -7.32 -0.47
CA ILE A 149 18.98 -7.73 0.90
C ILE A 149 18.25 -6.59 1.63
N LEU A 150 18.81 -5.37 1.62
CA LEU A 150 18.21 -4.21 2.28
C LEU A 150 16.81 -3.92 1.76
N LEU A 151 16.63 -3.94 0.43
CA LEU A 151 15.33 -3.73 -0.20
C LEU A 151 14.33 -4.85 0.14
N SER A 152 14.78 -6.11 0.15
CA SER A 152 13.92 -7.26 0.47
C SER A 152 13.46 -7.25 1.92
N ALA A 153 14.35 -6.89 2.84
CA ALA A 153 14.04 -6.74 4.26
C ALA A 153 13.09 -5.56 4.51
N TYR A 154 13.32 -4.41 3.85
CA TYR A 154 12.42 -3.25 3.92
C TYR A 154 11.00 -3.58 3.48
N VAL A 155 10.83 -4.27 2.34
CA VAL A 155 9.51 -4.67 1.86
C VAL A 155 8.83 -5.66 2.81
N ALA A 156 9.59 -6.59 3.42
CA ALA A 156 9.05 -7.51 4.40
C ALA A 156 8.56 -6.78 5.67
N GLU A 157 9.34 -5.82 6.17
CA GLU A 157 8.99 -5.01 7.34
C GLU A 157 7.77 -4.12 7.10
N ALA A 158 7.69 -3.47 5.94
CA ALA A 158 6.51 -2.70 5.52
C ALA A 158 5.23 -3.56 5.40
N GLU A 159 5.37 -4.87 5.18
CA GLU A 159 4.27 -5.84 5.15
C GLU A 159 4.00 -6.50 6.51
N ALA A 160 4.70 -6.07 7.56
CA ALA A 160 4.68 -6.69 8.88
C ALA A 160 4.98 -8.21 8.86
N LYS A 161 5.89 -8.63 7.97
CA LYS A 161 6.33 -10.02 7.83
C LYS A 161 7.79 -10.17 8.27
N ALA A 162 8.06 -11.25 8.98
CA ALA A 162 9.44 -11.72 9.13
C ALA A 162 9.93 -12.33 7.82
N ILE A 163 11.20 -12.13 7.49
CA ILE A 163 11.86 -12.76 6.34
C ILE A 163 13.07 -13.54 6.82
N GLN A 164 13.20 -14.78 6.37
CA GLN A 164 14.31 -15.67 6.78
C GLN A 164 15.52 -15.51 5.87
N GLY A 165 16.72 -15.85 6.37
CA GLY A 165 17.96 -15.80 5.59
C GLY A 165 17.90 -16.58 4.28
N ARG A 166 17.34 -17.79 4.29
CA ARG A 166 17.13 -18.63 3.10
C ARG A 166 16.18 -17.99 2.10
N GLU A 167 15.07 -17.43 2.59
CA GLU A 167 14.11 -16.72 1.74
C GLU A 167 14.75 -15.49 1.06
N ILE A 168 15.65 -14.79 1.74
CA ILE A 168 16.44 -13.71 1.15
C ILE A 168 17.34 -14.23 0.02
N ALA A 169 18.08 -15.32 0.26
CA ALA A 169 18.97 -15.91 -0.75
C ALA A 169 18.20 -16.29 -2.02
N ASP A 170 17.05 -16.93 -1.85
CA ASP A 170 16.15 -17.32 -2.94
C ASP A 170 15.63 -16.09 -3.71
N ARG A 171 15.18 -15.04 -3.00
CA ARG A 171 14.62 -13.82 -3.60
C ARG A 171 15.62 -13.01 -4.42
N ILE A 172 16.90 -13.03 -4.06
CA ILE A 172 17.97 -12.29 -4.76
C ILE A 172 18.76 -13.19 -5.74
N ALA A 173 18.35 -14.46 -5.85
CA ALA A 173 18.89 -15.49 -6.74
C ALA A 173 20.41 -15.70 -6.58
N VAL A 174 20.85 -15.89 -5.34
CA VAL A 174 22.26 -16.24 -5.02
C VAL A 174 22.32 -17.45 -4.11
N ASP A 175 23.49 -18.11 -4.06
CA ASP A 175 23.71 -19.19 -3.11
C ASP A 175 23.74 -18.68 -1.65
N TRP A 176 23.41 -19.58 -0.73
CA TRP A 176 23.33 -19.25 0.70
C TRP A 176 24.64 -18.71 1.28
N LEU A 177 25.81 -19.23 0.86
CA LEU A 177 27.09 -18.79 1.42
C LEU A 177 27.37 -17.34 1.05
N LEU A 178 27.06 -16.95 -0.20
CA LEU A 178 27.16 -15.57 -0.65
C LEU A 178 26.15 -14.65 0.06
N ALA A 179 24.88 -15.08 0.21
CA ALA A 179 23.87 -14.31 0.95
C ALA A 179 24.30 -14.11 2.42
N ARG A 180 24.74 -15.18 3.09
CA ARG A 180 25.22 -15.15 4.47
C ARG A 180 26.42 -14.23 4.65
N ARG A 181 27.37 -14.23 3.71
CA ARG A 181 28.52 -13.32 3.73
C ARG A 181 28.07 -11.85 3.75
N TRP A 182 27.07 -11.51 2.93
CA TRP A 182 26.53 -10.14 2.88
C TRP A 182 25.65 -9.80 4.08
N LEU A 183 24.86 -10.74 4.60
CA LEU A 183 24.10 -10.55 5.85
C LEU A 183 25.03 -10.25 7.03
N LEU A 184 26.16 -10.97 7.13
CA LEU A 184 27.18 -10.69 8.14
C LEU A 184 27.83 -9.31 7.94
N ALA A 185 28.16 -8.95 6.70
CA ALA A 185 28.73 -7.64 6.39
C ALA A 185 27.76 -6.50 6.76
N LEU A 186 26.47 -6.65 6.44
CA LEU A 186 25.42 -5.68 6.79
C LEU A 186 25.16 -5.62 8.30
N GLY A 187 25.20 -6.76 8.99
CA GLY A 187 25.08 -6.82 10.45
C GLY A 187 26.25 -6.12 11.15
N ASN A 188 27.49 -6.39 10.72
CA ASN A 188 28.69 -5.73 11.24
C ASN A 188 28.70 -4.21 10.98
N ALA A 189 28.07 -3.77 9.88
CA ALA A 189 27.90 -2.36 9.56
C ALA A 189 26.71 -1.70 10.30
N GLY A 190 25.93 -2.46 11.08
CA GLY A 190 24.80 -1.94 11.86
C GLY A 190 23.51 -1.77 11.07
N PHE A 191 23.38 -2.37 9.89
CA PHE A 191 22.17 -2.25 9.04
C PHE A 191 21.16 -3.39 9.23
N VAL A 192 21.61 -4.53 9.73
CA VAL A 192 20.78 -5.71 10.00
C VAL A 192 20.90 -6.09 11.47
N GLU A 193 19.76 -6.38 12.09
CA GLU A 193 19.67 -6.86 13.47
C GLU A 193 19.12 -8.28 13.50
N LEU A 194 19.58 -9.05 14.50
CA LEU A 194 19.09 -10.39 14.79
C LEU A 194 18.17 -10.33 16.00
N GLU A 195 17.00 -10.99 15.90
CA GLU A 195 16.08 -11.08 17.04
C GLU A 195 16.67 -11.86 18.23
N ARG A 196 17.61 -12.76 17.95
CA ARG A 196 18.32 -13.55 18.95
C ARG A 196 19.83 -13.51 18.71
N PRO A 197 20.65 -13.35 19.76
CA PRO A 197 22.10 -13.47 19.63
C PRO A 197 22.48 -14.87 19.14
N GLY A 198 23.33 -14.95 18.11
CA GLY A 198 23.77 -16.23 17.57
C GLY A 198 24.33 -16.10 16.15
N PRO A 199 24.85 -17.21 15.58
CA PRO A 199 25.27 -17.23 14.19
C PRO A 199 24.06 -17.04 13.27
N ILE A 200 24.25 -16.31 12.16
CA ILE A 200 23.23 -16.22 11.11
C ILE A 200 23.14 -17.56 10.39
N MET A 201 21.98 -18.20 10.53
CA MET A 201 21.58 -19.46 9.89
C MET A 201 20.47 -19.19 8.85
N GLU A 202 20.16 -20.20 8.06
CA GLU A 202 19.18 -20.11 6.97
C GLU A 202 17.77 -19.74 7.45
N ASP A 203 17.37 -20.22 8.62
CA ASP A 203 16.07 -19.99 9.25
C ASP A 203 16.05 -18.73 10.14
N THR A 204 17.19 -18.03 10.26
CA THR A 204 17.30 -16.85 11.11
C THR A 204 16.44 -15.72 10.55
N PRO A 205 15.50 -15.15 11.34
CA PRO A 205 14.76 -13.96 10.95
C PRO A 205 15.71 -12.77 10.79
N ILE A 206 15.60 -12.10 9.66
CA ILE A 206 16.42 -10.94 9.32
C ILE A 206 15.56 -9.69 9.43
N ARG A 207 16.03 -8.70 10.18
CA ARG A 207 15.38 -7.39 10.33
C ARG A 207 16.35 -6.26 10.03
N LEU A 208 15.82 -5.15 9.56
CA LEU A 208 16.60 -3.92 9.46
C LEU A 208 16.78 -3.31 10.85
N SER A 209 17.91 -2.66 11.07
CA SER A 209 18.05 -1.78 12.23
C SER A 209 17.16 -0.54 12.09
N PRO A 210 16.75 0.12 13.18
CA PRO A 210 16.01 1.38 13.12
C PRO A 210 16.73 2.46 12.31
N GLN A 211 18.07 2.46 12.35
CA GLN A 211 18.90 3.35 11.55
C GLN A 211 18.77 3.04 10.05
N ALA A 212 18.91 1.77 9.65
CA ALA A 212 18.76 1.37 8.26
C ALA A 212 17.37 1.70 7.71
N LEU A 213 16.33 1.48 8.52
CA LEU A 213 14.95 1.82 8.17
C LEU A 213 14.80 3.32 7.89
N THR A 214 15.29 4.16 8.80
CA THR A 214 15.27 5.63 8.66
C THR A 214 16.01 6.10 7.40
N MET A 215 17.17 5.51 7.11
CA MET A 215 17.95 5.85 5.92
C MET A 215 17.22 5.46 4.63
N LEU A 216 16.63 4.27 4.58
CA LEU A 216 15.85 3.82 3.42
C LEU A 216 14.59 4.66 3.23
N GLU A 217 13.89 5.02 4.31
CA GLU A 217 12.76 5.94 4.27
C GLU A 217 13.16 7.30 3.71
N ALA A 218 14.31 7.85 4.10
CA ALA A 218 14.82 9.10 3.54
C ALA A 218 15.08 8.98 2.02
N ILE A 219 15.75 7.91 1.58
CA ILE A 219 16.01 7.64 0.15
C ILE A 219 14.69 7.53 -0.63
N PHE A 220 13.76 6.71 -0.16
CA PHE A 220 12.50 6.52 -0.85
C PHE A 220 11.61 7.76 -0.80
N GLY A 221 11.67 8.56 0.28
CA GLY A 221 10.99 9.83 0.38
C GLY A 221 11.45 10.79 -0.71
N SER A 222 12.77 10.88 -0.93
CA SER A 222 13.36 11.65 -2.02
C SER A 222 12.94 11.13 -3.40
N LEU A 223 13.03 9.82 -3.64
CA LEU A 223 12.63 9.21 -4.92
C LEU A 223 11.14 9.41 -5.22
N VAL A 224 10.28 9.33 -4.21
CA VAL A 224 8.85 9.60 -4.32
C VAL A 224 8.62 11.06 -4.69
N ALA A 225 9.34 11.99 -4.08
CA ALA A 225 9.25 13.42 -4.42
C ALA A 225 9.66 13.66 -5.88
N VAL A 226 10.77 13.07 -6.35
CA VAL A 226 11.20 13.14 -7.75
C VAL A 226 10.14 12.57 -8.69
N ALA A 227 9.59 11.40 -8.37
CA ALA A 227 8.52 10.78 -9.18
C ALA A 227 7.23 11.62 -9.24
N GLN A 228 7.06 12.56 -8.31
CA GLN A 228 5.93 13.49 -8.24
C GLN A 228 6.25 14.86 -8.84
N GLY A 229 7.42 15.02 -9.48
CA GLY A 229 7.79 16.23 -10.20
C GLY A 229 8.69 17.19 -9.42
N ALA A 230 9.27 16.77 -8.29
CA ALA A 230 10.33 17.55 -7.65
C ALA A 230 11.57 17.61 -8.58
N PRO A 231 12.29 18.76 -8.63
CA PRO A 231 13.52 18.87 -9.40
C PRO A 231 14.56 17.86 -8.90
N VAL A 232 15.29 17.25 -9.84
CA VAL A 232 16.42 16.38 -9.53
C VAL A 232 17.65 17.27 -9.36
N ASP A 233 18.23 17.29 -8.15
CA ASP A 233 19.56 17.87 -7.97
C ASP A 233 20.57 16.98 -8.70
N ALA A 234 21.19 17.54 -9.74
CA ALA A 234 22.18 16.87 -10.59
C ALA A 234 23.58 16.90 -9.97
#